data_AF-U1ZYR9-F1
#
_entry.id   AF-U1ZYR9-F1
#
_cell.length_a   1.000
_cell.length_b   1.000
_cell.length_c   1.000
_cell.angle_alpha   90.00
_cell.angle_beta   90.00
_cell.angle_gamma   90.00
#
_symmetry.space_group_name_H-M   'P 1'
#
loop_
_entity.id
_entity.type
_entity.pdbx_description
1 polymer ?
#
loop_
_entity_poly.entity_id
_entity_poly.type
_entity_poly.pdbx_seq_one_letter_code
_entity_poly.pdbx_strand_id
1 'polypeptide(L)'
;LRAAPEVALMLPLPQDARLREVCLGLEDARLRQLGLGEWGERLGVSEKTLSRLFLRETGLSFRAWRQRQRLLDALTPLEQGERVTDVALACGYDSLSAFIAAFRRQFGATPGEFFRE
;
A
#
# COMPACT_ATOMS: atom_id res chain seq x y z
N LEU A 1 -19.06 -2.58 -7.51
CA LEU A 1 -17.97 -3.13 -6.66
C LEU A 1 -18.33 -4.56 -6.25
N ARG A 2 -17.76 -5.58 -6.91
CA ARG A 2 -17.88 -6.97 -6.45
C ARG A 2 -17.25 -7.06 -5.05
N ALA A 3 -17.86 -7.84 -4.16
CA ALA A 3 -17.57 -7.88 -2.72
C ALA A 3 -16.13 -8.34 -2.38
N ALA A 4 -15.13 -7.48 -2.58
CA ALA A 4 -13.90 -7.61 -1.81
C ALA A 4 -14.29 -7.60 -0.33
N PRO A 5 -13.74 -8.50 0.49
CA PRO A 5 -14.01 -8.43 1.92
C PRO A 5 -13.64 -7.03 2.41
N GLU A 6 -14.44 -6.44 3.29
CA GLU A 6 -14.21 -5.09 3.83
C GLU A 6 -12.79 -4.96 4.44
N VAL A 7 -12.31 -6.07 5.02
CA VAL A 7 -10.94 -6.28 5.53
C VAL A 7 -9.86 -6.22 4.45
N ALA A 8 -10.16 -6.24 3.16
CA ALA A 8 -9.22 -6.00 2.05
C ALA A 8 -9.22 -4.54 1.55
N LEU A 9 -10.25 -3.76 1.89
CA LEU A 9 -10.41 -2.35 1.52
C LEU A 9 -9.92 -1.38 2.60
N MET A 10 -9.77 -1.82 3.85
CA MET A 10 -9.31 -0.95 4.96
C MET A 10 -7.78 -0.77 5.01
N LEU A 11 -7.25 0.43 5.20
CA LEU A 11 -5.83 0.60 5.51
C LEU A 11 -5.65 0.84 7.02
N PRO A 12 -5.11 -0.13 7.80
CA PRO A 12 -4.99 0.04 9.25
C PRO A 12 -3.98 1.16 9.57
N LEU A 13 -4.47 2.25 10.15
CA LEU A 13 -3.62 3.37 10.56
C LEU A 13 -3.06 3.11 11.98
N PRO A 14 -1.75 3.31 12.18
CA PRO A 14 -1.14 3.16 13.49
C PRO A 14 -1.55 4.29 14.44
N GLN A 15 -1.44 4.05 15.75
CA GLN A 15 -1.73 5.04 16.79
C GLN A 15 -0.48 5.84 17.18
N ASP A 16 0.70 5.22 17.12
CA ASP A 16 1.97 5.88 17.40
C ASP A 16 2.25 7.00 16.38
N ALA A 17 2.59 8.19 16.89
CA ALA A 17 2.79 9.38 16.08
C ALA A 17 3.91 9.20 15.03
N ARG A 18 4.98 8.46 15.35
CA ARG A 18 6.10 8.22 14.43
C ARG A 18 5.64 7.36 13.26
N LEU A 19 4.85 6.34 13.54
CA LEU A 19 4.32 5.49 12.47
C LEU A 19 3.28 6.23 11.62
N ARG A 20 2.48 7.12 12.21
CA ARG A 20 1.59 7.99 11.44
C ARG A 20 2.39 8.90 10.50
N GLU A 21 3.50 9.46 10.97
CA GLU A 21 4.39 10.27 10.12
C GLU A 21 4.96 9.43 8.96
N VAL A 22 5.36 8.18 9.23
CA VAL A 22 5.77 7.25 8.17
C VAL A 22 4.63 7.04 7.16
N CYS A 23 3.43 6.72 7.63
CA CYS A 23 2.26 6.45 6.77
C CYS A 23 1.87 7.65 5.92
N LEU A 24 1.76 8.84 6.52
CA LEU A 24 1.42 10.09 5.83
C LEU A 24 2.54 10.52 4.87
N GLY A 25 3.79 10.32 5.26
CA GLY A 25 4.93 10.60 4.40
C GLY A 25 4.92 9.79 3.11
N LEU A 26 4.32 8.60 3.08
CA LEU A 26 4.25 7.82 1.85
C LEU A 26 3.38 8.46 0.74
N GLU A 27 2.57 9.47 1.07
CA GLU A 27 1.83 10.25 0.07
C GLU A 27 2.77 11.13 -0.77
N ASP A 28 3.85 11.64 -0.17
CA ASP A 28 4.87 12.47 -0.84
C ASP A 28 5.79 11.59 -1.70
N ALA A 29 5.99 11.94 -2.97
CA ALA A 29 6.77 11.14 -3.93
C ALA A 29 8.22 10.89 -3.51
N ARG A 30 8.87 11.84 -2.81
CA ARG A 30 10.24 11.72 -2.31
C ARG A 30 10.28 10.77 -1.12
N LEU A 31 9.37 10.96 -0.17
CA LEU A 31 9.31 10.16 1.05
C LEU A 31 8.76 8.75 0.80
N ARG A 32 7.96 8.59 -0.26
CA ARG A 32 7.42 7.31 -0.72
C ARG A 32 8.50 6.28 -0.98
N GLN A 33 9.72 6.68 -1.36
CA GLN A 33 10.80 5.74 -1.66
C GLN A 33 11.50 5.19 -0.42
N LEU A 34 11.41 5.90 0.71
CA LEU A 34 12.16 5.57 1.92
C LEU A 34 11.74 4.21 2.52
N GLY A 35 12.73 3.43 2.91
CA GLY A 35 12.58 2.24 3.74
C GLY A 35 12.48 2.58 5.23
N LEU A 36 12.20 1.58 6.07
CA LEU A 36 12.16 1.77 7.52
C LEU A 36 13.53 2.16 8.12
N GLY A 37 14.64 1.81 7.47
CA GLY A 37 15.97 2.24 7.89
C GLY A 37 16.13 3.75 7.81
N GLU A 38 15.86 4.33 6.64
CA GLU A 38 15.91 5.77 6.39
C GLU A 38 14.88 6.53 7.24
N TRP A 39 13.67 5.99 7.41
CA TRP A 39 12.70 6.53 8.35
C TRP A 39 13.20 6.49 9.79
N GLY A 40 13.91 5.42 10.16
CA GLY A 40 14.54 5.28 11.46
C GLY A 40 15.57 6.38 11.73
N GLU A 41 16.44 6.65 10.77
CA GLU A 41 17.42 7.74 10.85
C GLU A 41 16.74 9.10 11.03
N ARG A 42 15.69 9.38 10.25
CA ARG A 42 14.92 10.64 10.34
C ARG A 42 14.20 10.82 11.67
N LEU A 43 13.70 9.73 12.25
CA LEU A 43 12.89 9.73 13.46
C LEU A 43 13.69 9.46 14.74
N GLY A 44 15.01 9.24 14.62
CA GLY A 44 15.88 8.93 15.76
C GLY A 44 15.60 7.56 16.41
N VAL A 45 15.13 6.58 15.63
CA VAL A 45 14.77 5.24 16.12
C VAL A 45 15.33 4.14 15.22
N SER A 46 15.64 2.98 15.77
CA SER A 46 16.14 1.86 14.94
C SER A 46 15.06 1.32 14.00
N GLU A 47 15.47 0.84 12.83
CA GLU A 47 14.60 0.12 11.88
C GLU A 47 13.85 -1.03 12.56
N LYS A 48 14.52 -1.79 13.43
CA LYS A 48 13.93 -2.91 14.19
C LYS A 48 12.80 -2.43 15.10
N THR A 49 12.97 -1.28 15.75
CA THR A 49 11.93 -0.67 16.59
C THR A 49 10.72 -0.30 15.75
N LEU A 50 10.92 0.39 14.61
CA LEU A 50 9.84 0.76 13.71
C LEU A 50 9.12 -0.48 13.17
N SER A 51 9.85 -1.48 12.68
CA SER A 51 9.28 -2.70 12.11
C SER A 51 8.39 -3.45 13.11
N ARG A 52 8.89 -3.64 14.35
CA ARG A 52 8.13 -4.28 15.43
C ARG A 52 6.89 -3.49 15.81
N LEU A 53 7.02 -2.17 15.90
CA LEU A 53 5.92 -1.27 16.23
C LEU A 53 4.83 -1.30 15.15
N PHE A 54 5.26 -1.28 13.88
CA PHE A 54 4.39 -1.31 12.71
C PHE A 54 3.55 -2.59 12.69
N LEU A 55 4.21 -3.74 12.88
CA LEU A 55 3.52 -5.03 12.95
C LEU A 55 2.56 -5.11 14.14
N ARG A 56 2.98 -4.61 15.31
CA ARG A 56 2.15 -4.63 16.53
C ARG A 56 0.88 -3.80 16.38
N GLU A 57 0.95 -2.63 15.75
CA GLU A 57 -0.19 -1.70 15.68
C GLU A 57 -1.08 -1.92 14.46
N THR A 58 -0.51 -2.33 13.33
CA THR A 58 -1.26 -2.49 12.08
C THR A 58 -1.58 -3.95 11.76
N GLY A 59 -0.95 -4.90 12.44
CA GLY A 59 -0.99 -6.32 12.10
C GLY A 59 -0.24 -6.68 10.82
N LEU A 60 0.41 -5.71 10.17
CA LEU A 60 1.10 -5.87 8.89
C LEU A 60 2.58 -5.47 9.00
N SER A 61 3.45 -6.15 8.24
CA SER A 61 4.78 -5.61 8.00
C SER A 61 4.69 -4.32 7.19
N PHE A 62 5.67 -3.42 7.33
CA PHE A 62 5.71 -2.17 6.56
C PHE A 62 5.60 -2.41 5.04
N ARG A 63 6.27 -3.44 4.51
CA ARG A 63 6.17 -3.80 3.09
C ARG A 63 4.77 -4.22 2.70
N ALA A 64 4.09 -5.04 3.50
CA ALA A 64 2.73 -5.48 3.24
C ALA A 64 1.74 -4.30 3.32
N TRP A 65 1.91 -3.42 4.31
CA TRP A 65 1.12 -2.22 4.46
C TRP A 65 1.28 -1.27 3.27
N ARG A 66 2.53 -0.97 2.85
CA ARG A 66 2.82 -0.11 1.70
C ARG A 66 2.29 -0.70 0.40
N GLN A 67 2.42 -2.02 0.22
CA GLN A 67 1.84 -2.70 -0.93
C GLN A 67 0.32 -2.57 -0.96
N ARG A 68 -0.33 -2.73 0.20
CA ARG A 68 -1.77 -2.58 0.32
C ARG A 68 -2.24 -1.15 0.06
N GLN A 69 -1.55 -0.15 0.60
CA GLN A 69 -1.81 1.27 0.35
C GLN A 69 -1.78 1.57 -1.15
N ARG A 70 -0.72 1.16 -1.87
CA ARG A 70 -0.63 1.30 -3.33
C ARG A 70 -1.76 0.63 -4.11
N LEU A 71 -2.22 -0.53 -3.65
CA LEU A 71 -3.33 -1.24 -4.28
C LEU A 71 -4.67 -0.54 -4.04
N LEU A 72 -4.86 0.12 -2.89
CA LEU A 72 -6.04 0.93 -2.61
C LEU A 72 -6.04 2.22 -3.43
N ASP A 73 -4.89 2.88 -3.56
CA ASP A 73 -4.74 4.06 -4.43
C ASP A 73 -5.10 3.75 -5.89
N ALA A 74 -4.82 2.51 -6.33
CA ALA A 74 -5.15 2.04 -7.67
C ALA A 74 -6.66 1.90 -7.93
N LEU A 75 -7.51 1.78 -6.89
CA LEU A 75 -8.93 1.52 -7.08
C LEU A 75 -9.64 2.68 -7.78
N THR A 76 -9.36 3.92 -7.38
CA THR A 76 -9.98 5.13 -7.94
C THR A 76 -9.73 5.28 -9.44
N PRO A 77 -8.48 5.27 -9.95
CA PRO A 77 -8.24 5.42 -11.39
C PRO A 77 -8.74 4.21 -12.19
N LEU A 78 -8.69 2.99 -11.63
CA LEU A 78 -9.28 1.82 -12.28
C LEU A 78 -10.80 1.91 -12.41
N GLU A 79 -11.48 2.43 -11.38
CA GLU A 79 -12.92 2.70 -11.42
C GLU A 79 -13.26 3.78 -12.47
N GLN A 80 -12.37 4.74 -12.67
CA GLN A 80 -12.48 5.77 -13.71
C GLN A 80 -12.16 5.25 -15.13
N GLY A 81 -11.80 3.98 -15.27
CA GLY A 81 -11.52 3.34 -16.56
C GLY A 81 -10.10 3.59 -17.09
N GLU A 82 -9.17 4.05 -16.26
CA GLU A 82 -7.78 4.18 -16.66
C GLU A 82 -7.15 2.83 -17.04
N ARG A 83 -6.18 2.86 -17.96
CA ARG A 83 -5.52 1.63 -18.41
C ARG A 83 -4.76 0.99 -17.25
N VAL A 84 -4.98 -0.30 -17.03
CA VAL A 84 -4.35 -1.07 -15.94
C VAL A 84 -2.82 -0.95 -15.95
N THR A 85 -2.20 -0.84 -17.13
CA THR A 85 -0.74 -0.60 -17.27
C THR A 85 -0.30 0.72 -16.67
N ASP A 86 -1.05 1.79 -16.90
CA ASP A 86 -0.69 3.13 -16.46
C ASP A 86 -0.88 3.25 -14.95
N VAL A 87 -1.98 2.70 -14.43
CA VAL A 87 -2.24 2.63 -12.99
C VAL A 87 -1.15 1.83 -12.26
N ALA A 88 -0.72 0.69 -12.82
CA ALA A 88 0.34 -0.11 -12.22
C ALA A 88 1.65 0.68 -12.06
N LEU A 89 2.05 1.42 -13.10
CA LEU A 89 3.25 2.26 -13.08
C LEU A 89 3.10 3.42 -12.09
N ALA A 90 1.96 4.12 -12.08
CA ALA A 90 1.68 5.22 -11.16
C ALA A 90 1.70 4.78 -9.68
N CYS A 91 1.25 3.55 -9.40
CA CYS A 91 1.29 2.96 -8.06
C CYS A 91 2.68 2.40 -7.68
N GLY A 92 3.68 2.54 -8.56
CA GLY A 92 5.07 2.17 -8.30
C GLY A 92 5.37 0.67 -8.43
N TYR A 93 4.69 -0.02 -9.35
CA TYR A 93 5.01 -1.38 -9.76
C TYR A 93 5.87 -1.38 -11.03
N ASP A 94 6.95 -2.15 -11.04
CA ASP A 94 7.85 -2.28 -12.19
C ASP A 94 7.30 -3.14 -13.33
N SER A 95 6.21 -3.89 -13.09
CA SER A 95 5.54 -4.65 -14.13
C SER A 95 4.04 -4.82 -13.88
N LEU A 96 3.28 -4.88 -14.98
CA LEU A 96 1.84 -5.17 -14.96
C LEU A 96 1.55 -6.53 -14.30
N SER A 97 2.35 -7.56 -14.57
CA SER A 97 2.16 -8.89 -13.99
C SER A 97 2.33 -8.89 -12.48
N ALA A 98 3.31 -8.14 -11.94
CA ALA A 98 3.49 -7.99 -10.50
C ALA A 98 2.30 -7.26 -9.86
N PHE A 99 1.77 -6.23 -10.53
CA PHE A 99 0.57 -5.52 -10.10
C PHE A 99 -0.66 -6.43 -10.06
N ILE A 100 -0.95 -7.15 -11.16
CA ILE A 100 -2.11 -8.07 -11.23
C ILE A 100 -2.02 -9.17 -10.17
N ALA A 101 -0.84 -9.76 -9.96
CA ALA A 101 -0.64 -10.78 -8.94
C ALA A 101 -0.89 -10.22 -7.52
N ALA A 102 -0.38 -9.02 -7.24
CA ALA A 102 -0.60 -8.34 -5.97
C ALA A 102 -2.08 -7.97 -5.75
N PHE A 103 -2.73 -7.41 -6.77
CA PHE A 103 -4.13 -7.01 -6.76
C PHE A 103 -5.02 -8.23 -6.51
N ARG A 104 -4.81 -9.34 -7.24
CA ARG A 104 -5.56 -10.58 -7.04
C ARG A 104 -5.35 -11.18 -5.65
N ARG A 105 -4.13 -11.12 -5.12
CA ARG A 105 -3.85 -11.60 -3.75
C ARG A 105 -4.58 -10.77 -2.69
N GLN A 106 -4.72 -9.46 -2.92
CA GLN A 106 -5.37 -8.54 -1.99
C GLN A 106 -6.90 -8.58 -2.08
N PHE A 107 -7.46 -8.54 -3.29
CA PHE A 107 -8.90 -8.35 -3.54
C PHE A 107 -9.61 -9.62 -4.02
N GLY A 108 -8.89 -10.71 -4.26
CA GLY A 108 -9.44 -12.01 -4.69
C GLY A 108 -9.72 -12.13 -6.19
N ALA A 109 -9.65 -11.04 -6.95
CA ALA A 109 -9.90 -10.99 -8.39
C ALA A 109 -8.88 -10.10 -9.10
N THR A 110 -8.68 -10.24 -10.41
CA THR A 110 -7.85 -9.29 -11.18
C THR A 110 -8.57 -7.95 -11.39
N PRO A 111 -7.86 -6.85 -11.71
CA PRO A 111 -8.49 -5.55 -11.95
C PRO A 111 -9.68 -5.61 -12.93
N GLY A 112 -9.48 -6.30 -14.07
CA GLY A 112 -10.51 -6.44 -15.10
C GLY A 112 -11.67 -7.39 -14.75
N GLU A 113 -11.56 -8.19 -13.68
CA GLU A 113 -12.67 -8.97 -13.11
C GLU A 113 -13.38 -8.19 -11.99
N PHE A 114 -12.66 -7.32 -11.31
CA PHE A 114 -13.13 -6.53 -10.18
C PHE A 114 -14.03 -5.37 -10.62
N PHE A 115 -13.66 -4.71 -11.73
CA PHE A 115 -14.37 -3.58 -12.33
C PHE A 115 -15.18 -3.96 -13.57
N ARG A 116 -15.40 -5.26 -13.81
CA ARG A 116 -16.33 -5.72 -14.86
C ARG A 116 -17.76 -5.42 -14.40
N GLU A 117 -18.46 -4.57 -15.16
CA GLU A 117 -19.92 -4.46 -15.11
C GLU A 117 -20.59 -5.75 -15.58
#